data_AF-A0A962YHV2-F1
#
_entry.id   AF-A0A962YHV2-F1
#
_cell.length_a   1.000
_cell.length_b   1.000
_cell.length_c   1.000
_cell.angle_alpha   90.00
_cell.angle_beta   90.00
_cell.angle_gamma   90.00
#
_symmetry.space_group_name_H-M   'P 1'
#
loop_
_entity.id
_entity.type
_entity.pdbx_description
1 polymer ?
#
loop_
_entity_poly.entity_id
_entity_poly.type
_entity_poly.pdbx_seq_one_letter_code
_entity_poly.pdbx_strand_id
1 'polypeptide(L)'
;MDRHEDVIMFGYKRFVIAQNERGLLFRDKSLDTILKPGVYRYFDPRGRIVVQSVDISEPAFRHAWEDFLIKERSDLCAEHFELVELGEQQAGLEYRNNKLYGILPPGTRQLYWRGPVELRVEPVDIAATLELPAAVAALLRQRQSGRLMRDSAAGIVQATVADYQRGLLLVDGELKTLLAPGSYAFWAFQREVQVELVDTRLQVLEVAGQEILTKDKVSLRLNLSAHFRVKNPVQVRAELGNYKDYLYRELQFGLRQAVGSRSLDELLADKEQLDG
;
A
#
# COMPACT_ATOMS: atom_id res chain seq x y z
N MET A 1 19.48 -30.43 3.80
CA MET A 1 19.77 -31.85 4.00
C MET A 1 21.17 -31.95 4.56
N ASP A 2 21.28 -31.89 5.88
CA ASP A 2 22.48 -32.30 6.59
C ASP A 2 22.02 -32.96 7.89
N ARG A 3 22.22 -34.28 7.99
CA ARG A 3 21.82 -35.09 9.15
C ARG A 3 22.98 -35.05 10.13
N HIS A 4 22.85 -34.29 11.21
CA HIS A 4 23.72 -34.49 12.36
C HIS A 4 23.30 -35.78 13.06
N GLU A 5 24.15 -36.79 12.97
CA GLU A 5 24.01 -38.08 13.67
C GLU A 5 24.05 -37.88 15.20
N ASP A 6 22.95 -38.23 15.85
CA ASP A 6 22.84 -38.36 17.30
C ASP A 6 23.70 -39.53 17.79
N VAL A 7 24.86 -39.25 18.37
CA VAL A 7 25.61 -40.24 19.17
C VAL A 7 24.93 -40.37 20.53
N ILE A 8 24.02 -41.34 20.64
CA ILE A 8 23.39 -41.74 21.90
C ILE A 8 24.37 -42.60 22.70
N MET A 9 25.00 -42.03 23.73
CA MET A 9 25.59 -42.81 24.82
C MET A 9 25.28 -42.09 26.15
N PHE A 10 24.52 -42.77 27.04
CA PHE A 10 24.11 -42.37 28.41
C PHE A 10 22.80 -41.60 28.63
N GLY A 11 21.87 -41.53 27.67
CA GLY A 11 20.56 -40.90 27.93
C GLY A 11 20.63 -39.40 28.19
N TYR A 12 21.78 -38.76 27.92
CA TYR A 12 21.92 -37.31 27.88
C TYR A 12 21.81 -36.83 26.43
N LYS A 13 20.98 -35.81 26.20
CA LYS A 13 20.90 -35.08 24.93
C LYS A 13 21.68 -33.78 25.04
N ARG A 14 22.45 -33.47 23.99
CA ARG A 14 23.18 -32.21 23.86
C ARG A 14 22.46 -31.33 22.86
N PHE A 15 22.21 -30.07 23.24
CA PHE A 15 21.64 -29.06 22.36
C PHE A 15 22.62 -27.89 22.25
N VAL A 16 22.84 -27.43 21.02
CA VAL A 16 23.70 -26.28 20.74
C VAL A 16 22.79 -25.18 20.18
N ILE A 17 22.79 -24.03 20.83
CA ILE A 17 22.03 -22.85 20.40
C ILE A 17 23.03 -21.82 19.89
N ALA A 18 22.89 -21.44 18.61
CA ALA A 18 23.78 -20.46 17.99
C ALA A 18 23.58 -19.05 18.58
N GLN A 19 24.53 -18.14 18.32
CA GLN A 19 24.50 -16.78 18.85
C GLN A 19 23.31 -15.96 18.33
N ASN A 20 22.91 -16.21 17.09
CA ASN A 20 21.74 -15.63 16.43
C ASN A 20 20.47 -16.48 16.65
N GLU A 21 20.44 -17.36 17.65
CA GLU A 21 19.28 -18.20 17.93
C GLU A 21 18.82 -18.11 19.39
N ARG A 22 17.59 -18.55 19.61
CA ARG A 22 17.02 -18.89 20.92
C ARG A 22 16.45 -20.30 20.85
N GLY A 23 16.66 -21.08 21.90
CA GLY A 23 16.13 -22.44 21.99
C GLY A 23 14.85 -22.47 22.81
N LEU A 24 13.71 -22.76 22.20
CA LEU A 24 12.48 -23.06 22.93
C LEU A 24 12.58 -24.49 23.49
N LEU A 25 12.77 -24.63 24.80
CA LEU A 25 12.86 -25.93 25.47
C LEU A 25 11.46 -26.42 25.83
N PHE A 26 11.10 -27.58 25.31
CA PHE A 26 9.87 -28.28 25.63
C PHE A 26 10.14 -29.51 26.49
N ARG A 27 9.29 -29.71 27.49
CA ARG A 27 9.25 -30.91 28.32
C ARG A 27 7.83 -31.48 28.28
N ASP A 28 7.70 -32.73 27.86
CA ASP A 28 6.39 -33.39 27.72
C ASP A 28 5.38 -32.54 26.89
N LYS A 29 5.88 -31.92 25.81
CA LYS A 29 5.15 -31.00 24.90
C LYS A 29 4.68 -29.67 25.52
N SER A 30 5.04 -29.37 26.76
CA SER A 30 4.82 -28.07 27.38
C SER A 30 6.09 -27.21 27.30
N LEU A 31 5.95 -25.91 27.07
CA LEU A 31 7.08 -24.99 27.03
C LEU A 31 7.64 -24.79 28.44
N ASP A 32 8.87 -25.25 28.65
CA ASP A 32 9.58 -25.18 29.94
C ASP A 32 10.25 -23.80 30.09
N THR A 33 11.20 -23.48 29.21
CA THR A 33 11.97 -22.23 29.23
C THR A 33 12.55 -21.86 27.86
N ILE A 34 13.16 -20.69 27.76
CA ILE A 34 13.86 -20.20 26.57
C ILE A 34 15.36 -20.14 26.85
N LEU A 35 16.12 -20.87 26.05
CA LEU A 35 17.56 -21.00 26.18
C LEU A 35 18.27 -19.86 25.43
N LYS A 36 19.18 -19.19 26.13
CA LYS A 36 20.16 -18.24 25.56
C LYS A 36 21.22 -19.01 24.76
N PRO A 37 22.04 -18.34 23.92
CA PRO A 37 23.06 -18.99 23.14
C PRO A 37 24.04 -19.74 24.03
N GLY A 38 24.38 -20.97 23.66
CA GLY A 38 25.19 -21.83 24.50
C GLY A 38 24.99 -23.31 24.21
N VAL A 39 25.73 -24.12 24.96
CA VAL A 39 25.67 -25.59 24.87
C VAL A 39 25.00 -26.12 26.13
N TYR A 40 23.86 -26.81 25.95
CA TYR A 40 23.09 -27.38 27.03
C TYR A 40 23.13 -28.90 26.96
N ARG A 41 23.14 -29.55 28.13
CA ARG A 41 23.07 -31.00 28.25
C ARG A 41 21.96 -31.35 29.22
N TYR A 42 20.98 -32.11 28.75
CA TYR A 42 19.87 -32.56 29.57
C TYR A 42 19.86 -34.08 29.66
N PHE A 43 19.56 -34.61 30.84
CA PHE A 43 19.29 -36.02 31.01
C PHE A 43 17.85 -36.30 30.55
N ASP A 44 17.70 -37.05 29.47
CA ASP A 44 16.43 -37.39 28.85
C ASP A 44 16.35 -38.88 28.46
N PRO A 45 16.32 -39.81 29.43
CA PRO A 45 16.23 -41.24 29.16
C PRO A 45 14.89 -41.67 28.56
N ARG A 46 13.85 -40.81 28.61
CA ARG A 46 12.49 -41.11 28.15
C ARG A 46 12.08 -40.33 26.88
N GLY A 47 12.98 -39.54 26.29
CA GLY A 47 12.72 -38.82 25.05
C GLY A 47 11.71 -37.66 25.17
N ARG A 48 11.57 -37.07 26.36
CA ARG A 48 10.57 -36.04 26.70
C ARG A 48 11.03 -34.62 26.41
N ILE A 49 12.32 -34.42 26.18
CA ILE A 49 12.93 -33.11 25.99
C ILE A 49 13.18 -32.86 24.50
N VAL A 50 12.65 -31.74 24.02
CA VAL A 50 12.81 -31.26 22.65
C VAL A 50 13.20 -29.79 22.71
N VAL A 51 14.16 -29.37 21.89
CA VAL A 51 14.53 -27.96 21.74
C VAL A 51 14.27 -27.56 20.30
N GLN A 52 13.55 -26.45 20.11
CA GLN A 52 13.36 -25.84 18.80
C GLN A 52 14.17 -24.55 18.74
N SER A 53 15.12 -24.45 17.81
CA SER A 53 15.87 -23.22 17.58
C SER A 53 15.05 -22.24 16.74
N VAL A 54 15.03 -20.99 17.17
CA VAL A 54 14.39 -19.86 16.49
C VAL A 54 15.45 -18.82 16.20
N ASP A 55 15.57 -18.39 14.94
CA ASP A 55 16.47 -17.32 14.53
C ASP A 55 15.97 -15.98 15.10
N ILE A 56 16.85 -15.25 15.78
CA ILE A 56 16.58 -13.92 16.34
C ILE A 56 17.05 -12.78 15.44
N SER A 57 17.62 -13.09 14.28
CA SER A 57 17.92 -12.11 13.24
C SER A 57 16.63 -11.49 12.69
N GLU A 58 15.53 -12.26 12.71
CA GLU A 58 14.18 -11.75 12.57
C GLU A 58 13.67 -11.31 13.96
N PRO A 59 13.47 -10.01 14.20
CA PRO A 59 13.12 -9.53 15.53
C PRO A 59 11.69 -9.92 15.93
N ALA A 60 10.80 -10.10 14.95
CA ALA A 60 9.42 -10.51 15.13
C ALA A 60 9.32 -12.01 15.50
N PHE A 61 8.80 -12.34 16.67
CA PHE A 61 8.56 -13.72 17.05
C PHE A 61 7.24 -14.22 16.46
N ARG A 62 7.33 -14.99 15.37
CA ARG A 62 6.16 -15.60 14.72
C ARG A 62 6.11 -17.09 15.04
N HIS A 63 5.35 -17.47 16.06
CA HIS A 63 5.23 -18.87 16.47
C HIS A 63 3.85 -19.18 17.06
N ALA A 64 3.40 -20.44 16.93
CA ALA A 64 2.14 -20.93 17.50
C ALA A 64 2.01 -20.79 19.03
N TRP A 65 3.10 -20.47 19.74
CA TRP A 65 3.11 -20.31 21.20
C TRP A 65 3.04 -18.85 21.65
N GLU A 66 2.91 -17.90 20.72
CA GLU A 66 2.88 -16.46 21.04
C GLU A 66 1.76 -16.11 22.02
N ASP A 67 0.51 -16.50 21.73
CA ASP A 67 -0.63 -16.22 22.61
C ASP A 67 -0.49 -16.89 23.98
N PHE A 68 0.07 -18.10 24.01
CA PHE A 68 0.33 -18.83 25.25
C PHE A 68 1.39 -18.12 26.09
N LEU A 69 2.48 -17.68 25.47
CA LEU A 69 3.55 -16.94 26.13
C LEU A 69 3.01 -15.65 26.76
N ILE A 70 2.23 -14.86 26.00
CA ILE A 70 1.64 -13.60 26.48
C ILE A 70 0.72 -13.82 27.68
N LYS A 71 -0.13 -14.86 27.66
CA LYS A 71 -1.16 -15.08 28.68
C LYS A 71 -0.69 -15.87 29.91
N GLU A 72 0.05 -16.95 29.69
CA GLU A 72 0.33 -17.97 30.71
C GLU A 72 1.77 -17.90 31.24
N ARG A 73 2.70 -17.28 30.50
CA ARG A 73 4.14 -17.24 30.81
C ARG A 73 4.71 -15.82 30.69
N SER A 74 4.12 -14.89 31.45
CA SER A 74 4.56 -13.49 31.52
C SER A 74 6.00 -13.35 32.05
N ASP A 75 6.47 -14.33 32.83
CA ASP A 75 7.84 -14.46 33.31
C ASP A 75 8.86 -14.55 32.16
N LEU A 76 8.61 -15.45 31.20
CA LEU A 76 9.47 -15.62 30.03
C LEU A 76 9.34 -14.46 29.04
N CYS A 77 8.14 -13.89 28.94
CA CYS A 77 7.89 -12.69 28.14
C CYS A 77 8.75 -11.52 28.60
N ALA A 78 8.74 -11.20 29.89
CA ALA A 78 9.49 -10.06 30.42
C ALA A 78 11.01 -10.23 30.22
N GLU A 79 11.54 -11.45 30.36
CA GLU A 79 12.98 -11.69 30.21
C GLU A 79 13.44 -11.65 28.74
N HIS A 80 12.69 -12.25 27.83
CA HIS A 80 13.17 -12.51 26.47
C HIS A 80 12.51 -11.67 25.39
N PHE A 81 11.37 -11.05 25.69
CA PHE A 81 10.57 -10.36 24.69
C PHE A 81 10.20 -8.94 25.09
N GLU A 82 9.93 -8.15 24.07
CA GLU A 82 9.24 -6.88 24.13
C GLU A 82 7.89 -7.05 23.44
N LEU A 83 6.81 -6.78 24.18
CA LEU A 83 5.45 -6.87 23.66
C LEU A 83 5.07 -5.53 23.05
N VAL A 84 4.75 -5.54 21.76
CA VAL A 84 4.16 -4.39 21.07
C VAL A 84 2.66 -4.62 20.96
N GLU A 85 1.89 -3.72 21.55
CA GLU A 85 0.43 -3.68 21.47
C GLU A 85 -0.01 -2.35 20.88
N LEU A 86 -0.70 -2.41 19.74
CA LEU A 86 -1.30 -1.25 19.09
C LEU A 86 -2.82 -1.33 19.24
N GLY A 87 -3.45 -0.19 19.48
CA GLY A 87 -4.91 -0.10 19.46
C GLY A 87 -5.50 -0.32 18.06
N GLU A 88 -6.81 -0.57 18.00
CA GLU A 88 -7.58 -0.74 16.76
C GLU A 88 -7.49 0.46 15.81
N GLN A 89 -7.18 1.66 16.30
CA GLN A 89 -7.04 2.88 15.50
C GLN A 89 -5.61 3.41 15.48
N GLN A 90 -4.63 2.58 15.83
CA GLN A 90 -3.23 2.98 15.89
C GLN A 90 -2.40 2.14 14.93
N ALA A 91 -1.77 2.77 13.93
CA ALA A 91 -0.73 2.12 13.15
C ALA A 91 0.63 2.30 13.85
N GLY A 92 1.52 1.32 13.74
CA GLY A 92 2.84 1.39 14.38
C GLY A 92 3.92 1.69 13.36
N LEU A 93 4.69 2.76 13.54
CA LEU A 93 5.90 2.99 12.76
C LEU A 93 7.02 2.13 13.34
N GLU A 94 7.43 1.09 12.61
CA GLU A 94 8.48 0.16 13.05
C GLU A 94 9.85 0.70 12.65
N TYR A 95 10.66 1.04 13.65
CA TYR A 95 12.06 1.39 13.49
C TYR A 95 12.94 0.25 13.96
N ARG A 96 13.93 -0.12 13.14
CA ARG A 96 15.00 -1.06 13.50
C ARG A 96 16.33 -0.35 13.41
N ASN A 97 17.10 -0.33 14.49
CA ASN A 97 18.38 0.40 14.58
C ASN A 97 18.24 1.87 14.09
N ASN A 98 17.22 2.57 14.60
CA ASN A 98 16.86 3.95 14.24
C ASN A 98 16.53 4.21 12.76
N LYS A 99 16.25 3.16 11.98
CA LYS A 99 15.82 3.27 10.59
C LYS A 99 14.40 2.76 10.46
N LEU A 100 13.53 3.54 9.81
CA LEU A 100 12.18 3.10 9.46
C LEU A 100 12.29 1.82 8.61
N TYR A 101 11.76 0.74 9.16
CA TYR A 101 11.75 -0.58 8.56
C TYR A 101 10.40 -0.89 7.91
N GLY A 102 9.31 -0.46 8.55
CA GLY A 102 7.97 -0.72 8.05
C GLY A 102 6.89 -0.04 8.88
N ILE A 103 5.65 -0.42 8.58
CA ILE A 103 4.45 0.00 9.29
C ILE A 103 3.72 -1.28 9.71
N LEU A 104 3.30 -1.30 10.96
CA LEU A 104 2.46 -2.34 11.54
C LEU A 104 0.98 -1.94 11.44
N PRO A 105 0.08 -2.86 11.07
CA PRO A 105 -1.34 -2.58 10.97
C PRO A 105 -1.95 -2.28 12.35
N PRO A 106 -3.12 -1.63 12.39
CA PRO A 106 -3.86 -1.44 13.63
C PRO A 106 -4.28 -2.76 14.28
N GLY A 107 -4.40 -2.74 15.61
CA GLY A 107 -4.71 -3.93 16.40
C GLY A 107 -3.57 -4.95 16.46
N THR A 108 -2.36 -4.61 15.99
CA THR A 108 -1.22 -5.53 16.08
C THR A 108 -0.87 -5.79 17.53
N ARG A 109 -0.88 -7.07 17.91
CA ARG A 109 -0.26 -7.57 19.12
C ARG A 109 0.81 -8.55 18.74
N GLN A 110 2.07 -8.18 18.95
CA GLN A 110 3.19 -9.02 18.52
C GLN A 110 4.35 -9.00 19.53
N LEU A 111 4.93 -10.18 19.78
CA LEU A 111 6.16 -10.32 20.55
C LEU A 111 7.39 -10.09 19.67
N TYR A 112 8.36 -9.36 20.20
CA TYR A 112 9.65 -9.14 19.58
C TYR A 112 10.78 -9.61 20.48
N TRP A 113 11.79 -10.26 19.92
CA TRP A 113 12.95 -10.73 20.66
C TRP A 113 13.78 -9.55 21.21
N ARG A 114 14.10 -9.61 22.51
CA ARG A 114 15.16 -8.77 23.09
C ARG A 114 16.51 -9.30 22.59
N GLY A 115 17.16 -8.54 21.72
CA GLY A 115 18.31 -9.02 20.97
C GLY A 115 19.20 -7.91 20.41
N PRO A 116 20.03 -8.23 19.41
CA PRO A 116 21.00 -7.30 18.83
C PRO A 116 20.35 -6.21 17.96
N VAL A 117 19.08 -6.39 17.56
CA VAL A 117 18.33 -5.41 16.80
C VAL A 117 17.55 -4.55 17.78
N GLU A 118 17.85 -3.25 17.80
CA GLU A 118 17.09 -2.28 18.59
C GLU A 118 15.77 -2.00 17.87
N LEU A 119 14.67 -2.47 18.46
CA LEU A 119 13.33 -2.23 17.96
C LEU A 119 12.73 -1.02 18.67
N ARG A 120 12.09 -0.15 17.90
CA ARG A 120 11.25 0.92 18.43
C ARG A 120 10.00 1.04 17.59
N VAL A 121 8.83 0.92 18.22
CA VAL A 121 7.54 1.11 17.55
C VAL A 121 6.91 2.40 18.06
N GLU A 122 6.65 3.33 17.15
CA GLU A 122 5.94 4.57 17.48
C GLU A 122 4.48 4.44 17.05
N PRO A 123 3.50 4.43 17.98
CA PRO A 123 2.09 4.37 17.64
C PRO A 123 1.63 5.71 17.05
N VAL A 124 0.87 5.65 15.97
CA VAL A 124 0.26 6.79 15.27
C VAL A 124 -1.23 6.57 15.18
N ASP A 125 -2.01 7.53 15.67
CA ASP A 125 -3.46 7.54 15.53
C ASP A 125 -3.86 7.85 14.07
N ILE A 126 -4.41 6.84 13.41
CA ILE A 126 -4.86 6.92 12.00
C ILE A 126 -6.31 7.38 11.86
N ALA A 127 -7.08 7.43 12.96
CA ALA A 127 -8.41 8.02 12.96
C ALA A 127 -8.32 9.55 12.96
N ALA A 128 -7.38 10.10 13.72
CA ALA A 128 -7.15 11.55 13.81
C ALA A 128 -6.55 12.15 12.54
N THR A 129 -5.68 11.42 11.83
CA THR A 129 -4.97 11.95 10.66
C THR A 129 -5.08 10.97 9.49
N LEU A 130 -5.58 11.45 8.34
CA LEU A 130 -5.65 10.66 7.11
C LEU A 130 -4.30 10.60 6.37
N GLU A 131 -3.54 11.69 6.42
CA GLU A 131 -2.24 11.81 5.74
C GLU A 131 -1.10 11.34 6.64
N LEU A 132 -0.11 10.68 6.05
CA LEU A 132 1.13 10.31 6.74
C LEU A 132 1.98 11.56 6.97
N PRO A 133 2.73 11.64 8.08
CA PRO A 133 3.71 12.69 8.27
C PRO A 133 4.70 12.74 7.09
N ALA A 134 4.98 13.94 6.58
CA ALA A 134 5.79 14.13 5.37
C ALA A 134 7.19 13.48 5.46
N ALA A 135 7.80 13.46 6.65
CA ALA A 135 9.08 12.79 6.90
C ALA A 135 8.99 11.27 6.67
N VAL A 136 7.93 10.63 7.17
CA VAL A 136 7.67 9.19 6.98
C VAL A 136 7.37 8.91 5.52
N ALA A 137 6.51 9.72 4.89
CA ALA A 137 6.19 9.61 3.46
C ALA A 137 7.43 9.72 2.56
N ALA A 138 8.39 10.60 2.89
CA ALA A 138 9.66 10.71 2.19
C ALA A 138 10.54 9.46 2.35
N LEU A 139 10.65 8.93 3.58
CA LEU A 139 11.41 7.71 3.86
C LEU A 139 10.84 6.49 3.13
N LEU A 140 9.51 6.36 3.09
CA LEU A 140 8.83 5.28 2.36
C LEU A 140 9.14 5.33 0.86
N ARG A 141 9.08 6.52 0.24
CA ARG A 141 9.42 6.69 -1.19
C ARG A 141 10.87 6.31 -1.50
N GLN A 142 11.82 6.71 -0.66
CA GLN A 142 13.23 6.40 -0.86
C GLN A 142 13.51 4.89 -0.76
N ARG A 143 12.71 4.14 0.00
CA ARG A 143 12.94 2.72 0.30
C ARG A 143 12.17 1.74 -0.59
N GLN A 144 11.36 2.22 -1.53
CA GLN A 144 10.66 1.38 -2.52
C GLN A 144 11.61 0.58 -3.45
N SER A 145 12.90 0.94 -3.49
CA SER A 145 13.92 0.18 -4.24
C SER A 145 14.45 -1.05 -3.49
N GLY A 146 14.04 -1.29 -2.24
CA GLY A 146 14.47 -2.44 -1.42
C GLY A 146 13.39 -3.53 -1.30
N ARG A 147 13.79 -4.80 -1.40
CA ARG A 147 12.94 -6.01 -1.32
C ARG A 147 12.15 -6.17 0.00
N LEU A 148 12.48 -5.37 1.03
CA LEU A 148 12.06 -5.52 2.43
C LEU A 148 10.74 -4.82 2.80
N MET A 149 10.17 -3.97 1.93
CA MET A 149 8.95 -3.18 2.21
C MET A 149 7.66 -3.74 1.61
N ARG A 150 7.68 -4.87 0.89
CA ARG A 150 6.45 -5.39 0.23
C ARG A 150 5.37 -5.84 1.21
N ASP A 151 5.75 -6.34 2.38
CA ASP A 151 4.79 -6.86 3.36
C ASP A 151 4.23 -5.76 4.29
N SER A 152 4.90 -4.60 4.38
CA SER A 152 4.47 -3.44 5.19
C SER A 152 3.78 -2.33 4.37
N ALA A 153 3.65 -2.52 3.05
CA ALA A 153 2.91 -1.62 2.17
C ALA A 153 1.38 -1.86 2.17
N ALA A 154 0.91 -2.92 2.83
CA ALA A 154 -0.51 -3.14 3.04
C ALA A 154 -1.06 -2.01 3.93
N GLY A 155 -1.92 -1.14 3.38
CA GLY A 155 -2.57 -0.05 4.13
C GLY A 155 -1.94 1.34 3.99
N ILE A 156 -1.07 1.57 2.99
CA ILE A 156 -0.62 2.93 2.62
C ILE A 156 -0.90 3.16 1.14
N VAL A 157 -1.56 4.27 0.83
CA VAL A 157 -1.77 4.72 -0.55
C VAL A 157 -0.90 5.94 -0.81
N GLN A 158 -0.02 5.86 -1.80
CA GLN A 158 0.82 6.98 -2.23
C GLN A 158 0.26 7.58 -3.51
N ALA A 159 0.22 8.90 -3.56
CA ALA A 159 -0.20 9.64 -4.74
C ALA A 159 0.81 10.75 -5.04
N THR A 160 1.23 10.83 -6.30
CA THR A 160 2.01 11.97 -6.80
C THR A 160 1.14 12.72 -7.79
N VAL A 161 0.86 13.98 -7.47
CA VAL A 161 0.09 14.90 -8.29
C VAL A 161 1.10 15.80 -9.01
N ALA A 162 1.17 15.70 -10.33
CA ALA A 162 2.03 16.57 -11.13
C ALA A 162 1.56 18.04 -11.08
N ASP A 163 2.43 18.98 -11.42
CA ASP A 163 2.15 20.42 -11.55
C ASP A 163 0.96 20.74 -12.45
N TYR A 164 0.81 19.97 -13.54
CA TYR A 164 -0.29 20.07 -14.49
C TYR A 164 -1.56 19.29 -14.09
N GLN A 165 -1.55 18.63 -12.93
CA GLN A 165 -2.67 17.82 -12.45
C GLN A 165 -3.30 18.39 -11.18
N ARG A 166 -4.51 17.91 -10.91
CA ARG A 166 -5.15 17.98 -9.61
C ARG A 166 -5.56 16.56 -9.21
N GLY A 167 -5.35 16.21 -7.95
CA GLY A 167 -5.78 14.92 -7.41
C GLY A 167 -7.13 15.06 -6.71
N LEU A 168 -8.08 14.17 -6.98
CA LEU A 168 -9.32 14.07 -6.24
C LEU A 168 -9.14 12.95 -5.22
N LEU A 169 -9.02 13.32 -3.93
CA LEU A 169 -8.89 12.35 -2.85
C LEU A 169 -10.26 11.80 -2.49
N LEU A 170 -10.42 10.50 -2.71
CA LEU A 170 -11.61 9.73 -2.38
C LEU A 170 -11.30 8.86 -1.16
N VAL A 171 -12.20 8.89 -0.19
CA VAL A 171 -12.16 8.00 0.97
C VAL A 171 -13.51 7.31 1.08
N ASP A 172 -13.51 5.99 1.04
CA ASP A 172 -14.72 5.14 1.04
C ASP A 172 -15.72 5.54 -0.07
N GLY A 173 -15.18 5.93 -1.23
CA GLY A 173 -15.95 6.39 -2.39
C GLY A 173 -16.43 7.84 -2.33
N GLU A 174 -16.25 8.54 -1.21
CA GLU A 174 -16.61 9.95 -1.06
C GLU A 174 -15.45 10.89 -1.37
N LEU A 175 -15.72 11.96 -2.11
CA LEU A 175 -14.73 13.02 -2.35
C LEU A 175 -14.47 13.80 -1.04
N LYS A 176 -13.26 13.69 -0.51
CA LYS A 176 -12.86 14.43 0.70
C LYS A 176 -12.19 15.76 0.39
N THR A 177 -11.24 15.78 -0.55
CA THR A 177 -10.49 17.00 -0.86
C THR A 177 -9.88 17.01 -2.26
N LEU A 178 -9.56 18.21 -2.75
CA LEU A 178 -8.79 18.44 -3.96
C LEU A 178 -7.31 18.65 -3.59
N LEU A 179 -6.46 17.76 -4.06
CA LEU A 179 -5.02 17.79 -3.86
C LEU A 179 -4.33 18.69 -4.89
N ALA A 180 -3.50 19.59 -4.38
CA ALA A 180 -2.58 20.39 -5.19
C ALA A 180 -1.40 19.52 -5.67
N PRO A 181 -0.61 20.00 -6.65
CA PRO A 181 0.64 19.36 -7.05
C PRO A 181 1.55 19.09 -5.86
N GLY A 182 2.08 17.88 -5.79
CA GLY A 182 2.83 17.42 -4.63
C GLY A 182 2.81 15.91 -4.51
N SER A 183 3.46 15.42 -3.47
CA SER A 183 3.46 14.00 -3.13
C SER A 183 2.79 13.80 -1.79
N TYR A 184 1.84 12.88 -1.78
CA TYR A 184 1.02 12.57 -0.63
C TYR A 184 1.13 11.08 -0.32
N ALA A 185 0.97 10.74 0.96
CA ALA A 185 0.81 9.37 1.40
C ALA A 185 -0.32 9.35 2.41
N PHE A 186 -1.24 8.40 2.27
CA PHE A 186 -2.44 8.30 3.09
C PHE A 186 -2.51 6.94 3.78
N TRP A 187 -3.07 6.95 4.99
CA TRP A 187 -3.42 5.74 5.72
C TRP A 187 -4.66 5.12 5.09
N ALA A 188 -4.52 3.90 4.60
CA ALA A 188 -5.58 3.08 4.00
C ALA A 188 -5.92 1.85 4.85
N PHE A 189 -5.63 1.92 6.16
CA PHE A 189 -6.12 0.94 7.12
C PHE A 189 -7.59 1.23 7.44
N GLN A 190 -8.43 0.19 7.38
CA GLN A 190 -9.86 0.24 7.71
C GLN A 190 -10.70 1.22 6.87
N ARG A 191 -10.14 1.75 5.78
CA ARG A 191 -10.81 2.63 4.83
C ARG A 191 -10.22 2.46 3.45
N GLU A 192 -11.04 2.63 2.42
CA GLU A 192 -10.57 2.66 1.05
C GLU A 192 -10.09 4.07 0.70
N VAL A 193 -8.84 4.22 0.27
CA VAL A 193 -8.31 5.50 -0.20
C VAL A 193 -7.96 5.40 -1.67
N GLN A 194 -8.50 6.31 -2.47
CA GLN A 194 -8.18 6.42 -3.88
C GLN A 194 -7.86 7.87 -4.24
N VAL A 195 -6.95 8.07 -5.21
CA VAL A 195 -6.65 9.39 -5.74
C VAL A 195 -6.84 9.37 -7.26
N GLU A 196 -7.89 10.03 -7.74
CA GLU A 196 -8.12 10.21 -9.16
C GLU A 196 -7.36 11.44 -9.67
N LEU A 197 -6.49 11.27 -10.67
CA LEU A 197 -5.70 12.36 -11.23
C LEU A 197 -6.40 12.97 -12.45
N VAL A 198 -6.61 14.28 -12.41
CA VAL A 198 -7.23 15.05 -13.50
C VAL A 198 -6.21 16.04 -14.07
N ASP A 199 -5.91 15.92 -15.36
CA ASP A 199 -5.04 16.85 -16.08
C ASP A 199 -5.81 18.14 -16.39
N THR A 200 -5.17 19.28 -16.13
CA THR A 200 -5.75 20.62 -16.27
C THR A 200 -5.18 21.40 -17.47
N ARG A 201 -4.27 20.79 -18.23
CA ARG A 201 -3.72 21.37 -19.46
C ARG A 201 -4.75 21.41 -20.59
N LEU A 202 -4.42 22.19 -21.61
CA LEU A 202 -5.11 22.13 -22.88
C LEU A 202 -4.83 20.76 -23.53
N GLN A 203 -5.91 20.06 -23.84
CA GLN A 203 -5.92 18.75 -24.45
C GLN A 203 -6.64 18.82 -25.79
N VAL A 204 -6.27 17.91 -26.69
CA VAL A 204 -6.92 17.74 -27.98
C VAL A 204 -7.89 16.56 -27.88
N LEU A 205 -9.11 16.74 -28.37
CA LEU A 205 -10.09 15.70 -28.58
C LEU A 205 -10.44 15.65 -30.07
N GLU A 206 -10.24 14.50 -30.68
CA GLU A 206 -10.53 14.30 -32.09
C GLU A 206 -11.77 13.42 -32.27
N VAL A 207 -12.73 13.93 -33.03
CA VAL A 207 -13.92 13.20 -33.47
C VAL A 207 -13.74 12.90 -34.95
N ALA A 208 -13.24 11.71 -35.26
CA ALA A 208 -12.91 11.30 -36.62
C ALA A 208 -14.02 10.47 -37.29
N GLY A 209 -14.07 10.52 -38.62
CA GLY A 209 -14.86 9.60 -39.44
C GLY A 209 -16.37 9.79 -39.32
N GLN A 210 -16.84 11.01 -39.09
CA GLN A 210 -18.28 11.28 -39.05
C GLN A 210 -18.83 11.38 -40.47
N GLU A 211 -19.69 10.44 -40.85
CA GLU A 211 -20.47 10.50 -42.09
C GLU A 211 -21.80 11.21 -41.80
N ILE A 212 -22.01 12.36 -42.42
CA ILE A 212 -23.15 13.22 -42.16
C ILE A 212 -23.76 13.66 -43.49
N LEU A 213 -25.08 13.60 -43.56
CA LEU A 213 -25.85 14.08 -44.70
C LEU A 213 -26.17 15.57 -44.50
N THR A 214 -25.85 16.38 -45.50
CA THR A 214 -26.21 17.81 -45.54
C THR A 214 -27.70 17.99 -45.86
N LYS A 215 -28.20 19.24 -45.75
CA LYS A 215 -29.60 19.60 -46.05
C LYS A 215 -30.03 19.23 -47.47
N ASP A 216 -29.11 19.32 -48.43
CA ASP A 216 -29.27 18.99 -49.84
C ASP A 216 -28.98 17.52 -50.19
N LYS A 217 -28.88 16.65 -49.18
CA LYS A 217 -28.70 15.19 -49.32
C LYS A 217 -27.35 14.78 -49.90
N VAL A 218 -26.30 15.58 -49.68
CA VAL A 218 -24.92 15.21 -50.00
C VAL A 218 -24.28 14.56 -48.77
N SER A 219 -23.63 13.41 -48.95
CA SER A 219 -22.92 12.73 -47.88
C SER A 219 -21.50 13.27 -47.75
N LEU A 220 -21.12 13.74 -46.56
CA LEU A 220 -19.79 14.24 -46.24
C LEU A 220 -19.13 13.41 -45.15
N ARG A 221 -17.84 13.13 -45.32
CA ARG A 221 -17.00 12.55 -44.27
C ARG A 221 -16.14 13.63 -43.65
N LEU A 222 -16.37 13.89 -42.36
CA LEU A 222 -15.74 14.99 -41.64
C LEU A 222 -14.95 14.48 -40.42
N ASN A 223 -13.87 15.18 -40.12
CA ASN A 223 -13.11 15.06 -38.89
C ASN A 223 -13.15 16.40 -38.17
N LEU A 224 -13.33 16.37 -36.84
CA LEU A 224 -13.30 17.56 -36.00
C LEU A 224 -12.18 17.40 -34.95
N SER A 225 -11.36 18.42 -34.81
CA SER A 225 -10.40 18.52 -33.70
C SER A 225 -10.81 19.66 -32.80
N ALA A 226 -10.95 19.38 -31.50
CA ALA A 226 -11.37 20.35 -30.50
C ALA A 226 -10.33 20.42 -29.37
N HIS A 227 -10.02 21.63 -28.94
CA HIS A 227 -9.20 21.85 -27.76
C HIS A 227 -10.08 22.05 -26.53
N PHE A 228 -9.79 21.33 -25.45
CA PHE A 228 -10.49 21.50 -24.18
C PHE A 228 -9.52 21.48 -23.01
N ARG A 229 -9.91 22.06 -21.87
CA ARG A 229 -9.15 21.96 -20.62
C ARG A 229 -10.12 21.87 -19.45
N VAL A 230 -9.77 21.07 -18.45
CA VAL A 230 -10.59 20.96 -17.24
C VAL A 230 -10.31 22.15 -16.32
N LYS A 231 -11.33 23.00 -16.11
CA LYS A 231 -11.25 24.13 -15.18
C LYS A 231 -11.59 23.75 -13.74
N ASN A 232 -12.62 22.92 -13.55
CA ASN A 232 -13.09 22.49 -12.22
C ASN A 232 -13.21 20.96 -12.16
N PRO A 233 -12.17 20.24 -11.69
CA PRO A 233 -12.19 18.77 -11.60
C PRO A 233 -13.32 18.23 -10.71
N VAL A 234 -13.66 18.94 -9.63
CA VAL A 234 -14.69 18.52 -8.66
C VAL A 234 -16.07 18.48 -9.33
N GLN A 235 -16.42 19.55 -10.03
CA GLN A 235 -17.69 19.63 -10.75
C GLN A 235 -17.77 18.58 -11.85
N VAL A 236 -16.70 18.43 -12.63
CA VAL A 236 -16.64 17.44 -13.71
C VAL A 236 -16.89 16.03 -13.18
N ARG A 237 -16.31 15.65 -12.04
CA ARG A 237 -16.51 14.32 -11.43
C ARG A 237 -17.92 14.12 -10.86
N ALA A 238 -18.54 15.18 -10.36
CA ALA A 238 -19.88 15.13 -9.77
C ALA A 238 -20.98 15.01 -10.84
N GLU A 239 -20.81 15.71 -11.96
CA GLU A 239 -21.83 15.78 -13.02
C GLU A 239 -21.63 14.73 -14.12
N LEU A 240 -20.38 14.35 -14.40
CA LEU A 240 -20.03 13.51 -15.55
C LEU A 240 -19.28 12.25 -15.11
N GLY A 241 -19.76 11.08 -15.53
CA GLY A 241 -19.07 9.81 -15.27
C GLY A 241 -17.73 9.73 -16.01
N ASN A 242 -17.77 9.83 -17.35
CA ASN A 242 -16.58 10.01 -18.17
C ASN A 242 -16.72 11.30 -18.99
N TYR A 243 -16.02 12.36 -18.56
CA TYR A 243 -16.11 13.66 -19.20
C TYR A 243 -15.57 13.67 -20.63
N LYS A 244 -14.59 12.82 -20.96
CA LYS A 244 -14.05 12.73 -22.33
C LYS A 244 -15.08 12.13 -23.27
N ASP A 245 -15.75 11.06 -22.85
CA ASP A 245 -16.80 10.42 -23.63
C ASP A 245 -18.02 11.33 -23.78
N TYR A 246 -18.37 12.07 -22.72
CA TYR A 246 -19.43 13.07 -22.77
C TYR A 246 -19.11 14.16 -23.79
N LEU A 247 -17.92 14.77 -23.71
CA LEU A 247 -17.46 15.78 -24.67
C LEU A 247 -17.43 15.24 -26.10
N TYR A 248 -16.97 13.99 -26.30
CA TYR A 248 -16.94 13.35 -27.61
C TYR A 248 -18.35 13.27 -28.22
N ARG A 249 -19.34 12.83 -27.44
CA ARG A 249 -20.74 12.70 -27.89
C ARG A 249 -21.38 14.06 -28.15
N GLU A 250 -21.15 15.05 -27.31
CA GLU A 250 -21.64 16.42 -27.51
C GLU A 250 -21.08 17.04 -28.79
N LEU A 251 -19.76 16.91 -29.02
CA LEU A 251 -19.15 17.38 -30.26
C LEU A 251 -19.70 16.64 -31.49
N GLN A 252 -19.91 15.33 -31.39
CA GLN A 252 -20.51 14.54 -32.46
C GLN A 252 -21.94 15.00 -32.79
N PHE A 253 -22.75 15.26 -31.77
CA PHE A 253 -24.11 15.76 -31.94
C PHE A 253 -24.13 17.17 -32.54
N GLY A 254 -23.31 18.08 -31.99
CA GLY A 254 -23.17 19.45 -32.50
C GLY A 254 -22.71 19.49 -33.96
N LEU A 255 -21.75 18.64 -34.34
CA LEU A 255 -21.29 18.51 -35.73
C LEU A 255 -22.43 18.07 -36.65
N ARG A 256 -23.21 17.06 -36.25
CA ARG A 256 -24.38 16.60 -37.03
C ARG A 256 -25.44 17.68 -37.20
N GLN A 257 -25.72 18.44 -36.15
CA GLN A 257 -26.70 19.52 -36.20
C GLN A 257 -26.23 20.68 -37.09
N ALA A 258 -24.96 21.07 -36.98
CA ALA A 258 -24.38 22.15 -37.77
C ALA A 258 -24.34 21.81 -39.27
N VAL A 259 -23.94 20.59 -39.62
CA VAL A 259 -23.82 20.13 -41.02
C VAL A 259 -25.18 19.78 -41.61
N GLY A 260 -26.06 19.11 -40.85
CA GLY A 260 -27.38 18.68 -41.34
C GLY A 260 -28.35 19.83 -41.58
N SER A 261 -28.12 21.00 -40.99
CA SER A 261 -28.96 22.19 -41.19
C SER A 261 -28.53 23.10 -42.34
N ARG A 262 -27.36 22.84 -42.95
CA ARG A 262 -26.73 23.67 -44.00
C ARG A 262 -26.56 22.90 -45.30
N SER A 263 -26.48 23.62 -46.43
CA SER A 263 -26.14 23.01 -47.73
C SER A 263 -24.63 22.82 -47.87
N LEU A 264 -24.19 22.01 -48.85
CA LEU A 264 -22.76 21.84 -49.14
C LEU A 264 -22.07 23.18 -49.46
N ASP A 265 -22.69 23.99 -50.31
CA ASP A 265 -22.12 25.27 -50.76
C ASP A 265 -21.92 26.25 -49.58
N GLU A 266 -22.88 26.30 -48.65
CA GLU A 266 -22.76 27.12 -47.42
C GLU A 266 -21.59 26.65 -46.55
N LEU A 267 -21.40 25.33 -46.40
CA LEU A 267 -20.31 24.75 -45.61
C LEU A 267 -18.93 24.99 -46.26
N LEU A 268 -18.85 24.96 -47.59
CA LEU A 268 -17.61 25.26 -48.33
C LEU A 268 -17.24 26.74 -48.24
N ALA A 269 -18.22 27.64 -48.37
CA ALA A 269 -17.99 29.08 -48.26
C ALA A 269 -17.52 29.50 -46.86
N ASP A 270 -18.11 28.93 -45.80
CA ASP A 270 -17.69 29.19 -44.42
C ASP A 270 -16.27 28.67 -44.14
N LYS A 271 -15.88 27.54 -44.76
CA LYS A 271 -14.52 27.01 -44.62
C LYS A 271 -13.48 27.95 -45.22
N GLU A 272 -13.74 28.51 -46.41
CA GLU A 272 -12.84 29.49 -47.03
C GLU A 272 -12.70 30.77 -46.20
N GLN A 273 -13.73 31.16 -45.43
CA GLN A 273 -13.67 32.29 -44.50
C GLN A 273 -12.93 31.99 -43.18
N LEU A 274 -12.87 30.72 -42.75
CA LEU A 274 -12.17 30.31 -41.53
C LEU A 274 -10.68 30.04 -41.76
N ASP A 275 -10.31 29.65 -42.98
CA ASP A 275 -8.93 29.35 -43.39
C ASP A 275 -8.18 30.58 -43.95
N GLY A 276 -8.82 31.76 -44.05
CA GLY A 276 -8.26 33.04 -44.54
C GLY A 276 -8.03 34.07 -43.43
#